data_AF-A0A524E9M5-F1
#
_entry.id   AF-A0A524E9M5-F1
#
_cell.length_a   1.000
_cell.length_b   1.000
_cell.length_c   1.000
_cell.angle_alpha   90.00
_cell.angle_beta   90.00
_cell.angle_gamma   90.00
#
_symmetry.space_group_name_H-M   'P 1'
#
loop_
_entity.id
_entity.type
_entity.pdbx_description
1 polymer ?
#
loop_
_entity_poly.entity_id
_entity_poly.type
_entity_poly.pdbx_seq_one_letter_code
_entity_poly.pdbx_strand_id
1 'polypeptide(L)'
;MPSITPTFLTLWAWLTLSIHEVGRFVLQMLWFFTSEWNYMGMQVSVIGGSGFYRFFEGRTEIKNTPYGESSPITEFQVNDETVFFLPRHGKGHSVPPHLVNYRANIYALRELDVTHIVATNAVGSCRTEMEAGHIVVPDQLIDSTVGRASTF
;
A
#
# COMPACT_ATOMS: atom_id res chain seq x y z
N MET A 1 10.94 31.41 -9.00
CA MET A 1 10.54 30.19 -8.29
C MET A 1 9.04 30.03 -8.51
N PRO A 2 8.57 29.06 -9.32
CA PRO A 2 7.14 28.86 -9.49
C PRO A 2 6.60 28.04 -8.32
N SER A 3 5.60 28.60 -7.63
CA SER A 3 4.79 27.96 -6.61
C SER A 3 3.95 26.85 -7.23
N ILE A 4 4.17 25.61 -6.80
CA ILE A 4 3.31 24.48 -7.14
C ILE A 4 2.08 24.55 -6.23
N THR A 5 0.99 25.13 -6.73
CA THR A 5 -0.34 24.85 -6.20
C THR A 5 -0.74 23.45 -6.65
N PRO A 6 -1.09 22.51 -5.76
CA PRO A 6 -1.57 21.21 -6.18
C PRO A 6 -2.97 21.39 -6.75
N THR A 7 -3.04 21.46 -8.08
CA THR A 7 -4.31 21.36 -8.80
C THR A 7 -4.88 19.98 -8.51
N PHE A 8 -6.02 19.95 -7.83
CA PHE A 8 -6.83 18.76 -7.58
C PHE A 8 -6.90 17.87 -8.82
N LEU A 9 -6.32 16.68 -8.75
CA LEU A 9 -6.56 15.61 -9.70
C LEU A 9 -7.97 15.05 -9.43
N THR A 10 -9.00 15.71 -9.97
CA THR A 10 -10.34 15.11 -10.04
C THR A 10 -10.35 14.08 -11.16
N LEU A 11 -9.98 12.84 -10.84
CA LEU A 11 -10.29 11.70 -11.69
C LEU A 11 -11.73 11.26 -11.39
N TRP A 12 -12.64 11.50 -12.35
CA TRP A 12 -14.03 11.08 -12.24
C TRP A 12 -14.13 9.56 -12.40
N ALA A 13 -14.49 8.86 -11.33
CA ALA A 13 -14.93 7.47 -11.41
C ALA A 13 -16.13 7.28 -10.47
N TRP A 14 -17.34 7.27 -11.05
CA TRP A 14 -18.53 6.70 -10.42
C TRP A 14 -18.57 5.21 -10.75
N LEU A 15 -18.51 4.34 -9.74
CA LEU A 15 -19.34 3.13 -9.58
C LEU A 15 -18.94 2.42 -8.28
N THR A 16 -19.91 1.80 -7.63
CA THR A 16 -19.82 1.07 -6.35
C THR A 16 -18.72 -0.01 -6.35
N LEU A 17 -17.64 0.21 -5.60
CA LEU A 17 -16.41 -0.60 -5.72
C LEU A 17 -16.46 -1.95 -4.99
N SER A 18 -16.34 -3.05 -5.75
CA SER A 18 -15.93 -4.37 -5.21
C SER A 18 -14.41 -4.42 -4.97
N ILE A 19 -13.91 -5.41 -4.22
CA ILE A 19 -12.47 -5.63 -3.97
C ILE A 19 -11.62 -5.61 -5.25
N HIS A 20 -12.18 -6.05 -6.38
CA HIS A 20 -11.51 -6.05 -7.68
C HIS A 20 -11.24 -4.63 -8.21
N GLU A 21 -12.10 -3.67 -7.88
CA GLU A 21 -11.98 -2.31 -8.40
C GLU A 21 -10.96 -1.49 -7.60
N VAL A 22 -10.72 -1.82 -6.32
CA VAL A 22 -9.57 -1.31 -5.55
C VAL A 22 -8.25 -1.83 -6.15
N GLY A 23 -8.21 -3.10 -6.56
CA GLY A 23 -7.09 -3.68 -7.31
C GLY A 23 -6.76 -2.89 -8.57
N ARG A 24 -7.78 -2.60 -9.38
CA ARG A 24 -7.63 -1.76 -10.58
C ARG A 24 -7.22 -0.33 -10.27
N PHE A 25 -7.75 0.29 -9.22
CA PHE A 25 -7.34 1.64 -8.81
C PHE A 25 -5.85 1.67 -8.43
N VAL A 26 -5.39 0.69 -7.65
CA VAL A 26 -3.97 0.60 -7.28
C VAL A 26 -3.11 0.37 -8.52
N LEU A 27 -3.52 -0.51 -9.43
CA LEU A 27 -2.81 -0.72 -10.70
C LEU A 27 -2.79 0.53 -11.58
N GLN A 28 -3.90 1.25 -11.68
CA GLN A 28 -4.00 2.49 -12.45
C GLN A 28 -3.15 3.59 -11.82
N MET A 29 -3.08 3.64 -10.49
CA MET A 29 -2.23 4.57 -9.76
C MET A 29 -0.75 4.22 -9.93
N LEU A 30 -0.38 2.94 -9.81
CA LEU A 30 0.97 2.47 -10.12
C LEU A 30 1.34 2.77 -11.57
N TRP A 31 0.45 2.50 -12.51
CA TRP A 31 0.64 2.82 -13.93
C TRP A 31 0.81 4.32 -14.14
N PHE A 32 -0.04 5.16 -13.55
CA PHE A 32 0.07 6.62 -13.63
C PHE A 32 1.42 7.11 -13.07
N PHE A 33 1.87 6.54 -11.96
CA PHE A 33 3.16 6.88 -11.37
C PHE A 33 4.33 6.38 -12.22
N THR A 34 4.23 5.21 -12.86
CA THR A 34 5.33 4.67 -13.69
C THR A 34 5.35 5.19 -15.12
N SER A 35 4.25 5.73 -15.66
CA SER A 35 4.14 6.15 -17.08
C SER A 35 4.28 7.65 -17.32
N GLU A 36 3.64 8.50 -16.52
CA GLU A 36 3.59 9.96 -16.75
C GLU A 36 4.72 10.71 -16.08
N TRP A 37 5.33 10.09 -15.07
CA TRP A 37 6.48 10.64 -14.38
C TRP A 37 7.69 9.79 -14.76
N ASN A 38 8.76 10.42 -15.23
CA ASN A 38 9.98 9.74 -15.66
C ASN A 38 10.72 9.15 -14.44
N TYR A 39 10.25 8.00 -13.95
CA TYR A 39 10.49 7.40 -12.63
C TYR A 39 11.81 6.62 -12.50
N MET A 40 12.82 6.95 -13.31
CA MET A 40 14.12 6.28 -13.25
C MET A 40 14.67 6.26 -11.81
N GLY A 41 14.61 5.10 -11.15
CA GLY A 41 15.15 4.88 -9.79
C GLY A 41 14.15 4.85 -8.63
N MET A 42 12.83 4.91 -8.87
CA MET A 42 11.83 4.80 -7.80
C MET A 42 11.35 3.36 -7.59
N GLN A 43 11.86 2.70 -6.55
CA GLN A 43 11.35 1.40 -6.09
C GLN A 43 10.09 1.56 -5.23
N VAL A 44 8.95 1.02 -5.69
CA VAL A 44 7.65 1.19 -5.05
C VAL A 44 7.16 -0.11 -4.41
N SER A 45 6.56 0.01 -3.23
CA SER A 45 5.83 -1.08 -2.60
C SER A 45 4.38 -0.73 -2.32
N VAL A 46 3.49 -1.70 -2.48
CA VAL A 46 2.10 -1.65 -2.08
C VAL A 46 1.88 -2.54 -0.85
N ILE A 47 1.41 -1.95 0.24
CA ILE A 47 0.96 -2.69 1.42
C ILE A 47 -0.55 -2.90 1.35
N GLY A 48 -0.97 -4.17 1.21
CA GLY A 48 -2.37 -4.59 1.14
C GLY A 48 -3.03 -4.75 2.51
N GLY A 49 -4.17 -4.10 2.73
CA GLY A 49 -5.06 -4.35 3.88
C GLY A 49 -6.06 -5.48 3.64
N SER A 50 -7.13 -5.52 4.44
CA SER A 50 -8.27 -6.44 4.20
C SER A 50 -8.85 -6.25 2.80
N GLY A 51 -9.14 -7.36 2.12
CA GLY A 51 -9.63 -7.43 0.74
C GLY A 51 -8.52 -7.45 -0.30
N PHE A 52 -7.29 -7.06 0.03
CA PHE A 52 -6.24 -6.87 -0.95
C PHE A 52 -5.15 -7.95 -0.79
N TYR A 53 -5.38 -9.15 -1.34
CA TYR A 53 -4.65 -10.35 -0.91
C TYR A 53 -3.64 -10.92 -1.91
N ARG A 54 -3.99 -11.02 -3.19
CA ARG A 54 -3.12 -11.55 -4.25
C ARG A 54 -3.63 -11.09 -5.63
N PHE A 55 -3.12 -9.96 -6.11
CA PHE A 55 -3.44 -9.49 -7.47
C PHE A 55 -2.33 -9.75 -8.47
N PHE A 56 -1.14 -10.15 -7.99
CA PHE A 56 0.07 -10.15 -8.80
C PHE A 56 0.69 -11.54 -8.82
N GLU A 57 0.96 -12.04 -10.02
CA GLU A 57 1.81 -13.19 -10.23
C GLU A 57 3.26 -12.70 -10.18
N GLY A 58 4.09 -13.37 -9.37
CA GLY A 58 5.43 -12.88 -9.08
C GLY A 58 6.20 -13.77 -8.12
N ARG A 59 7.47 -13.43 -7.87
CA ARG A 59 8.32 -14.14 -6.92
C ARG A 59 7.93 -13.72 -5.51
N THR A 60 7.50 -14.67 -4.68
CA THR A 60 7.16 -14.41 -3.28
C THR A 60 8.26 -14.90 -2.35
N GLU A 61 8.71 -14.05 -1.42
CA GLU A 61 9.68 -14.43 -0.39
C GLU A 61 9.34 -13.84 0.99
N ILE A 62 9.78 -14.54 2.05
CA ILE A 62 9.73 -14.04 3.42
C ILE A 62 11.15 -13.60 3.79
N LYS A 63 11.31 -12.37 4.24
CA LYS A 63 12.60 -11.84 4.71
C LYS A 63 12.74 -12.03 6.23
N ASN A 64 13.92 -12.48 6.65
CA ASN A 64 14.35 -12.46 8.04
C ASN A 64 15.00 -11.12 8.35
N THR A 65 14.47 -10.39 9.34
CA THR A 65 14.98 -9.08 9.73
C THR A 65 15.45 -9.10 11.19
N PRO A 66 16.19 -8.08 11.66
CA PRO A 66 16.50 -7.92 13.09
C PRO A 66 15.26 -7.87 14.00
N TYR A 67 14.07 -7.67 13.43
CA TYR A 67 12.79 -7.57 14.12
C TYR A 67 11.92 -8.83 13.98
N GLY A 68 12.48 -9.91 13.42
CA GLY A 68 11.78 -11.15 13.11
C GLY A 68 11.38 -11.26 11.64
N GLU A 69 10.49 -12.20 11.35
CA GLU A 69 10.02 -12.46 9.99
C GLU A 69 9.05 -11.38 9.50
N SER A 70 9.21 -10.98 8.25
CA SER A 70 8.25 -10.15 7.52
C SER A 70 7.06 -10.99 7.02
N SER A 71 5.99 -10.31 6.62
CA SER A 71 4.94 -10.91 5.80
C SER A 71 5.49 -11.27 4.41
N PRO A 72 4.95 -12.27 3.70
CA PRO A 72 5.45 -12.66 2.39
C PRO A 72 5.36 -11.51 1.37
N ILE A 73 6.50 -11.08 0.84
CA ILE A 73 6.61 -9.99 -0.13
C ILE A 73 6.63 -10.60 -1.53
N THR A 74 5.76 -10.12 -2.41
CA THR A 74 5.68 -10.55 -3.81
C THR A 74 6.29 -9.48 -4.70
N GLU A 75 7.37 -9.80 -5.40
CA GLU A 75 7.97 -8.97 -6.43
C GLU A 75 7.29 -9.25 -7.78
N PHE A 76 6.86 -8.20 -8.47
CA PHE A 76 6.23 -8.29 -9.79
C PHE A 76 6.57 -7.05 -10.63
N GLN A 77 6.33 -7.12 -11.93
CA GLN A 77 6.60 -6.02 -12.87
C GLN A 77 5.30 -5.29 -13.21
N VAL A 78 5.36 -3.95 -13.21
CA VAL A 78 4.33 -3.09 -13.80
C VAL A 78 5.00 -2.27 -14.89
N ASN A 79 4.67 -2.57 -16.15
CA ASN A 79 5.46 -2.15 -17.30
C ASN A 79 6.90 -2.70 -17.17
N ASP A 80 7.92 -1.84 -17.21
CA ASP A 80 9.34 -2.22 -17.07
C ASP A 80 9.90 -1.92 -15.66
N GLU A 81 9.02 -1.63 -14.68
CA GLU A 81 9.40 -1.25 -13.32
C GLU A 81 9.05 -2.34 -12.30
N THR A 82 10.01 -2.61 -11.40
CA THR A 82 9.82 -3.54 -10.29
C THR A 82 8.93 -2.91 -9.21
N VAL A 83 7.89 -3.65 -8.82
CA VAL A 83 6.99 -3.29 -7.72
C VAL A 83 6.93 -4.44 -6.72
N PHE A 84 6.87 -4.08 -5.44
CA PHE A 84 6.69 -5.05 -4.37
C PHE A 84 5.28 -5.00 -3.81
N PHE A 85 4.72 -6.15 -3.47
CA PHE A 85 3.43 -6.26 -2.80
C PHE A 85 3.57 -7.00 -1.47
N LEU A 86 3.11 -6.38 -0.39
CA LEU A 86 3.15 -6.93 0.96
C LEU A 86 1.73 -6.98 1.56
N PRO A 87 1.13 -8.17 1.76
CA PRO A 87 -0.14 -8.30 2.45
C PRO A 87 0.07 -8.14 3.96
N ARG A 88 -0.50 -7.09 4.57
CA ARG A 88 -0.30 -6.75 5.99
C ARG A 88 -0.71 -7.86 6.95
N HIS A 89 -1.77 -8.57 6.61
CA HIS A 89 -2.35 -9.64 7.43
C HIS A 89 -1.81 -11.04 7.09
N GLY A 90 -0.68 -11.10 6.37
CA GLY A 90 -0.10 -12.34 5.89
C GLY A 90 -0.99 -13.06 4.87
N LYS A 91 -0.58 -14.29 4.51
CA LYS A 91 -1.32 -15.11 3.55
C LYS A 91 -2.66 -15.55 4.15
N GLY A 92 -3.76 -15.30 3.42
CA GLY A 92 -5.11 -15.71 3.85
C GLY A 92 -5.65 -14.91 5.04
N HIS A 93 -5.12 -13.71 5.31
CA HIS A 93 -5.58 -12.84 6.41
C HIS A 93 -5.44 -13.48 7.80
N SER A 94 -4.37 -14.27 7.99
CA SER A 94 -4.13 -15.05 9.21
C SER A 94 -3.61 -14.24 10.39
N VAL A 95 -3.08 -13.03 10.16
CA VAL A 95 -2.46 -12.20 11.19
C VAL A 95 -3.39 -11.05 11.58
N PRO A 96 -3.91 -10.99 12.83
CA PRO A 96 -4.76 -9.88 13.25
C PRO A 96 -3.95 -8.57 13.40
N PRO A 97 -4.60 -7.38 13.29
CA PRO A 97 -3.92 -6.08 13.25
C PRO A 97 -2.87 -5.81 14.35
N HIS A 98 -3.11 -6.33 15.56
CA HIS A 98 -2.24 -6.14 16.74
C HIS A 98 -1.03 -7.08 16.78
N LEU A 99 -1.02 -8.15 15.96
CA LEU A 99 0.11 -9.09 15.84
C LEU A 99 0.92 -8.88 14.56
N VAL A 100 0.56 -7.88 13.74
CA VAL A 100 1.31 -7.55 12.53
C VAL A 100 2.71 -7.06 12.93
N ASN A 101 3.74 -7.69 12.37
CA ASN A 101 5.13 -7.29 12.60
C ASN A 101 5.52 -6.11 11.70
N TYR A 102 5.06 -4.91 12.06
CA TYR A 102 5.29 -3.70 11.27
C TYR A 102 6.78 -3.39 11.07
N ARG A 103 7.63 -3.61 12.08
CA ARG A 103 9.08 -3.35 11.97
C ARG A 103 9.74 -4.27 10.97
N ALA A 104 9.47 -5.58 11.04
CA ALA A 104 10.00 -6.52 10.06
C ALA A 104 9.53 -6.21 8.64
N ASN A 105 8.24 -5.87 8.47
CA ASN A 105 7.69 -5.51 7.17
C ASN A 105 8.40 -4.29 6.56
N ILE A 106 8.51 -3.19 7.29
CA ILE A 106 9.13 -1.97 6.76
C ILE A 106 10.65 -2.14 6.58
N TYR A 107 11.31 -2.87 7.49
CA TYR A 107 12.74 -3.15 7.36
C TYR A 107 13.03 -4.01 6.13
N ALA A 108 12.23 -5.06 5.89
CA ALA A 108 12.37 -5.91 4.71
C ALA A 108 12.18 -5.14 3.40
N LEU A 109 11.22 -4.21 3.34
CA LEU A 109 11.04 -3.33 2.19
C LEU A 109 12.24 -2.40 1.99
N ARG A 110 12.81 -1.86 3.08
CA ARG A 110 14.04 -1.07 3.01
C ARG A 110 15.22 -1.86 2.45
N GLU A 111 15.39 -3.14 2.83
CA GLU A 111 16.44 -4.02 2.29
C GLU A 111 16.24 -4.38 0.81
N LEU A 112 15.02 -4.20 0.30
CA LEU A 112 14.68 -4.32 -1.12
C LEU A 112 14.78 -2.98 -1.86
N ASP A 113 15.48 -2.00 -1.26
CA ASP A 113 15.67 -0.65 -1.78
C ASP A 113 14.36 0.11 -2.05
N VAL A 114 13.25 -0.29 -1.43
CA VAL A 114 11.96 0.42 -1.57
C VAL A 114 12.08 1.83 -1.01
N THR A 115 11.77 2.79 -1.88
CA THR A 115 11.82 4.23 -1.58
C THR A 115 10.45 4.79 -1.26
N HIS A 116 9.39 4.18 -1.80
CA HIS A 116 8.01 4.67 -1.69
C HIS A 116 7.05 3.56 -1.33
N ILE A 117 6.13 3.83 -0.41
CA ILE A 117 5.13 2.88 0.06
C ILE A 117 3.74 3.47 -0.13
N VAL A 118 2.88 2.71 -0.80
CA VAL A 118 1.45 2.95 -0.88
C VAL A 118 0.74 1.94 0.01
N ALA A 119 0.05 2.38 1.04
CA ALA A 119 -0.69 1.49 1.94
C ALA A 119 -2.20 1.63 1.74
N THR A 120 -2.87 0.49 1.54
CA THR A 120 -4.33 0.42 1.48
C THR A 120 -4.91 0.06 2.85
N ASN A 121 -6.04 0.66 3.20
CA ASN A 121 -6.74 0.44 4.46
C ASN A 121 -8.25 0.42 4.23
N ALA A 122 -8.93 -0.62 4.71
CA ALA A 122 -10.38 -0.57 4.85
C ALA A 122 -10.72 0.20 6.13
N VAL A 123 -11.56 1.24 6.01
CA VAL A 123 -11.90 2.15 7.12
C VAL A 123 -13.41 2.42 7.15
N GLY A 124 -13.92 2.77 8.32
CA GLY A 124 -15.26 3.36 8.48
C GLY A 124 -15.18 4.88 8.41
N SER A 125 -16.21 5.51 7.83
CA SER A 125 -16.33 6.97 7.82
C SER A 125 -16.83 7.50 9.16
N CYS A 126 -16.28 8.65 9.60
CA CYS A 126 -16.84 9.47 10.68
C CYS A 126 -17.57 10.72 10.15
N ARG A 127 -17.77 10.82 8.84
CA ARG A 127 -18.47 11.90 8.15
C ARG A 127 -19.66 11.37 7.37
N THR A 128 -20.80 12.05 7.51
CA THR A 128 -22.05 11.66 6.87
C THR A 128 -22.01 11.77 5.34
N GLU A 129 -21.16 12.64 4.79
CA GLU A 129 -21.03 12.85 3.34
C GLU A 129 -20.14 11.79 2.67
N MET A 130 -19.56 10.87 3.44
CA MET A 130 -18.65 9.85 2.94
C MET A 130 -19.28 8.46 3.03
N GLU A 131 -19.62 7.92 1.87
CA GLU A 131 -20.30 6.64 1.73
C GLU A 131 -19.31 5.50 1.43
N ALA A 132 -19.77 4.26 1.56
CA ALA A 132 -18.98 3.09 1.21
C ALA A 132 -18.58 3.12 -0.27
N GLY A 133 -17.30 2.88 -0.54
CA GLY A 133 -16.72 2.97 -1.89
C GLY A 133 -15.99 4.29 -2.16
N HIS A 134 -16.14 5.32 -1.32
CA HIS A 134 -15.30 6.51 -1.41
C HIS A 134 -13.84 6.18 -1.08
N ILE A 135 -12.92 6.77 -1.85
CA ILE A 135 -11.47 6.68 -1.65
C ILE A 135 -11.00 7.99 -1.01
N VAL A 136 -10.13 7.88 -0.01
CA VAL A 136 -9.57 9.02 0.70
C VAL A 136 -8.05 8.85 0.78
N VAL A 137 -7.32 9.93 0.49
CA VAL A 137 -5.89 10.04 0.77
C VAL A 137 -5.73 10.94 1.99
N PRO A 138 -5.59 10.38 3.20
CA PRO A 138 -5.46 11.19 4.41
C PRO A 138 -4.09 11.87 4.47
N ASP A 139 -4.05 13.11 4.95
CA ASP A 139 -2.85 13.89 5.21
C ASP A 139 -2.52 14.01 6.71
N GLN A 140 -3.42 13.52 7.57
CA GLN A 140 -3.32 13.51 9.03
C GLN A 140 -3.80 12.18 9.62
N LEU A 141 -3.33 11.85 10.82
CA LEU A 141 -3.75 10.67 11.56
C LEU A 141 -3.78 10.94 13.07
N ILE A 142 -4.68 10.24 13.76
CA ILE A 142 -4.69 10.15 15.23
C ILE A 142 -4.31 8.72 15.59
N ASP A 143 -3.22 8.56 16.37
CA ASP A 143 -2.80 7.24 16.83
C ASP A 143 -3.39 6.93 18.20
N SER A 144 -4.32 5.98 18.26
CA SER A 144 -4.88 5.42 19.50
C SER A 144 -4.47 3.97 19.73
N THR A 145 -3.40 3.51 19.08
CA THR A 145 -2.90 2.15 19.25
C THR A 145 -2.09 2.00 20.54
N VAL A 146 -2.12 0.80 21.11
CA VAL A 146 -1.36 0.43 22.31
C VAL A 146 -0.73 -0.94 22.13
N GLY A 147 0.42 -1.18 22.76
CA GLY A 147 1.06 -2.50 22.82
C GLY A 147 1.78 -2.96 21.53
N ARG A 148 1.87 -2.12 20.49
CA ARG A 148 2.69 -2.40 19.30
C ARG A 148 4.07 -1.74 19.38
N ALA A 149 5.09 -2.39 18.84
CA ALA A 149 6.39 -1.77 18.64
C ALA A 149 6.29 -0.68 17.56
N SER A 150 6.53 0.58 17.93
CA SER A 150 6.32 1.75 17.06
C SER A 150 7.61 2.40 16.56
N THR A 151 8.78 1.93 16.99
CA THR A 151 10.10 2.39 16.54
C THR A 151 11.05 1.21 16.27
N PHE A 152 11.98 1.41 15.34
CA PHE A 152 13.10 0.53 15.05
C PHE A 152 14.05 0.42 16.23
#